data_AF-A0AAU2S996-F1
#
_entry.id   AF-A0AAU2S996-F1
#
_cell.length_a   1.000
_cell.length_b   1.000
_cell.length_c   1.000
_cell.angle_alpha   90.00
_cell.angle_beta   90.00
_cell.angle_gamma   90.00
#
_symmetry.space_group_name_H-M   'P 1'
#
loop_
_entity.id
_entity.type
_entity.pdbx_description
1 polymer ?
#
loop_
_entity_poly.entity_id
_entity_poly.type
_entity_poly.pdbx_seq_one_letter_code
_entity_poly.pdbx_strand_id
1 'polypeptide(L)'
;MTTDGFRAWAVPGLPEIAPGDDLAKLIAAAEPGLADGDVLLVTSKIVSKAEGRVVEAADREAAIDAETVRVVARRGALRIVENRQGLIMAAAGVDASNTPTGTVLLLPEDPDASARAIREGLRDLLGVQVGVVVTDTFGRPWRAGLTDVAIGAAGVQVLDDLRGGTDAYGNPLSATVVATADELAAAGDLVKGKAAGLPVAVVRGLAHVVAEEHGEGAGAMVRDARDDMFRLGTSEAIRQAVTQRRTVRAFTGEPVDPGAVRRAVAAAVTAPAPHHTTPWRFVLLESAESRTRLLDAMRDAWIGDLRRDGKSEESIAKRVKRGDVLRNAPYLVVPCLVMDGSHDYGDPRRDGAEREMFVVATGAGVQNFLVALAGERLGSAWVSSTMFCRDVVREVLGLPRDWDPMGAVAVGHPAEEPRPRPDRDAGMFIEVR
;
A
#
# COMPACT_ATOMS: atom_id res chain seq x y z
N MET A 1 -38.89 -10.52 -2.34
CA MET A 1 -39.59 -10.21 -1.07
C MET A 1 -38.51 -9.88 -0.06
N THR A 2 -38.52 -8.67 0.50
CA THR A 2 -37.69 -8.33 1.66
C THR A 2 -38.19 -9.16 2.85
N THR A 3 -37.33 -10.00 3.39
CA THR A 3 -37.60 -10.82 4.57
C THR A 3 -37.37 -9.98 5.82
N ASP A 4 -38.33 -9.99 6.76
CA ASP A 4 -38.25 -9.25 8.04
C ASP A 4 -37.21 -9.84 9.03
N GLY A 5 -36.44 -10.85 8.60
CA GLY A 5 -35.40 -11.52 9.37
C GLY A 5 -34.80 -12.72 8.64
N PHE A 6 -33.70 -13.23 9.19
CA PHE A 6 -33.01 -14.43 8.71
C PHE A 6 -32.74 -15.40 9.87
N ARG A 7 -32.38 -16.65 9.56
CA ARG A 7 -31.98 -17.66 10.54
C ARG A 7 -30.57 -18.14 10.23
N ALA A 8 -29.78 -18.37 11.27
CA ALA A 8 -28.48 -19.01 11.20
C ALA A 8 -28.43 -20.20 12.16
N TRP A 9 -27.91 -21.34 11.71
CA TRP A 9 -27.65 -22.51 12.56
C TRP A 9 -26.39 -23.23 12.11
N ALA A 10 -25.71 -23.87 13.04
CA ALA A 10 -24.60 -24.76 12.74
C ALA A 10 -25.10 -26.14 12.32
N VAL A 11 -24.35 -26.81 11.44
CA VAL A 11 -24.63 -28.17 10.96
C VAL A 11 -23.85 -29.16 11.81
N PRO A 12 -24.49 -29.91 12.73
CA PRO A 12 -23.81 -30.93 13.52
C PRO A 12 -23.61 -32.22 12.71
N GLY A 13 -22.83 -33.16 13.25
CA GLY A 13 -22.77 -34.53 12.74
C GLY A 13 -21.80 -34.77 11.58
N LEU A 14 -21.01 -33.78 11.16
CA LEU A 14 -19.88 -34.02 10.26
C LEU A 14 -18.80 -34.85 10.97
N PRO A 15 -18.16 -35.81 10.28
CA PRO A 15 -17.03 -36.56 10.83
C PRO A 15 -15.76 -35.70 10.90
N GLU A 16 -14.71 -36.24 11.51
CA GLU A 16 -13.36 -35.69 11.35
C GLU A 16 -12.92 -35.83 9.89
N ILE A 17 -12.46 -34.73 9.30
CA ILE A 17 -12.15 -34.65 7.87
C ILE A 17 -10.72 -35.12 7.60
N ALA A 18 -10.57 -36.01 6.62
CA ALA A 18 -9.32 -36.51 6.12
C ALA A 18 -9.00 -35.97 4.71
N PRO A 19 -7.72 -36.01 4.29
CA PRO A 19 -7.34 -35.68 2.92
C PRO A 19 -8.09 -36.53 1.88
N GLY A 20 -8.67 -35.86 0.88
CA GLY A 20 -9.46 -36.48 -0.19
C GLY A 20 -10.95 -36.61 0.09
N ASP A 21 -11.43 -36.25 1.28
CA ASP A 21 -12.86 -36.28 1.60
C ASP A 21 -13.67 -35.30 0.73
N ASP A 22 -14.84 -35.75 0.29
CA ASP A 22 -15.77 -34.94 -0.50
C ASP A 22 -16.70 -34.14 0.44
N LEU A 23 -16.35 -32.87 0.65
CA LEU A 23 -17.09 -31.99 1.56
C LEU A 23 -18.54 -31.77 1.12
N ALA A 24 -18.83 -31.71 -0.18
CA ALA A 24 -20.20 -31.54 -0.66
C ALA A 24 -21.07 -32.74 -0.27
N LYS A 25 -20.56 -33.96 -0.45
CA LYS A 25 -21.26 -35.19 -0.01
C LYS A 25 -21.48 -35.24 1.49
N LEU A 26 -20.46 -34.90 2.28
CA LEU A 26 -20.56 -34.92 3.74
C LEU A 26 -21.56 -33.88 4.26
N ILE A 27 -21.53 -32.67 3.69
CA ILE A 27 -22.47 -31.59 4.04
C ILE A 27 -23.89 -31.98 3.62
N ALA A 28 -24.09 -32.47 2.40
CA ALA A 28 -25.42 -32.90 1.92
C ALA A 28 -26.02 -34.03 2.77
N ALA A 29 -25.18 -34.94 3.28
CA ALA A 29 -25.63 -36.00 4.17
C ALA A 29 -26.01 -35.47 5.57
N ALA A 30 -25.28 -34.49 6.09
CA ALA A 30 -25.52 -33.90 7.40
C ALA A 30 -26.70 -32.90 7.41
N GLU A 31 -26.91 -32.17 6.30
CA GLU A 31 -28.00 -31.22 6.13
C GLU A 31 -28.72 -31.46 4.79
N PRO A 32 -29.53 -32.53 4.68
CA PRO A 32 -30.30 -32.81 3.46
C PRO A 32 -31.44 -31.80 3.22
N GLY A 33 -31.72 -30.94 4.20
CA GLY A 33 -32.78 -29.93 4.17
C GLY A 33 -32.36 -28.59 3.57
N LEU A 34 -31.18 -28.49 2.95
CA LEU A 34 -30.75 -27.30 2.20
C LEU A 34 -31.79 -26.94 1.13
N ALA A 35 -31.95 -25.64 0.89
CA ALA A 35 -32.94 -25.11 -0.03
C ALA A 35 -32.34 -23.98 -0.88
N ASP A 36 -33.00 -23.66 -1.98
CA ASP A 36 -32.63 -22.53 -2.83
C ASP A 36 -32.56 -21.23 -2.03
N GLY A 37 -31.51 -20.45 -2.27
CA GLY A 37 -31.26 -19.18 -1.58
C GLY A 37 -30.61 -19.31 -0.20
N ASP A 38 -30.23 -20.50 0.24
CA ASP A 38 -29.37 -20.67 1.41
C ASP A 38 -27.93 -20.24 1.13
N VAL A 39 -27.24 -19.79 2.18
CA VAL A 39 -25.79 -19.54 2.16
C VAL A 39 -25.11 -20.45 3.18
N LEU A 40 -24.13 -21.24 2.72
CA LEU A 40 -23.31 -22.07 3.59
C LEU A 40 -22.02 -21.36 3.96
N LEU A 41 -21.65 -21.44 5.23
CA LEU A 41 -20.46 -20.83 5.81
C LEU A 41 -19.54 -21.94 6.31
N VAL A 42 -18.49 -22.24 5.56
CA VAL A 42 -17.62 -23.41 5.72
C VAL A 42 -16.26 -22.97 6.24
N THR A 43 -15.80 -23.47 7.39
CA THR A 43 -14.46 -23.09 7.88
C THR A 43 -13.34 -23.57 6.95
N SER A 44 -12.35 -22.71 6.75
CA SER A 44 -11.07 -22.98 6.07
C SER A 44 -10.45 -24.31 6.52
N LYS A 45 -10.57 -24.66 7.81
CA LYS A 45 -9.90 -25.84 8.38
C LYS A 45 -10.33 -27.15 7.72
N ILE A 46 -11.62 -27.35 7.50
CA ILE A 46 -12.09 -28.59 6.87
C ILE A 46 -11.80 -28.61 5.37
N VAL A 47 -11.81 -27.45 4.72
CA VAL A 47 -11.39 -27.30 3.33
C VAL A 47 -9.91 -27.67 3.18
N SER A 48 -9.05 -27.05 3.99
CA SER A 48 -7.62 -27.36 4.04
C SER A 48 -7.33 -28.83 4.34
N LYS A 49 -8.06 -29.47 5.26
CA LYS A 49 -7.89 -30.90 5.57
C LYS A 49 -8.26 -31.77 4.37
N ALA A 50 -9.43 -31.54 3.75
CA ALA A 50 -9.89 -32.25 2.57
C ALA A 50 -8.92 -32.09 1.39
N GLU A 51 -8.31 -30.92 1.24
CA GLU A 51 -7.32 -30.61 0.21
C GLU A 51 -5.89 -31.07 0.56
N GLY A 52 -5.68 -31.74 1.70
CA GLY A 52 -4.36 -32.25 2.08
C GLY A 52 -3.35 -31.16 2.44
N ARG A 53 -3.80 -29.99 2.91
CA ARG A 53 -2.96 -28.85 3.31
C ARG A 53 -2.33 -28.99 4.70
N VAL A 54 -2.36 -30.20 5.28
CA VAL A 54 -1.63 -30.54 6.51
C VAL A 54 -0.19 -30.85 6.13
N VAL A 55 0.76 -30.07 6.66
CA VAL A 55 2.19 -30.24 6.36
C VAL A 55 2.97 -30.55 7.63
N GLU A 56 3.93 -31.47 7.52
CA GLU A 56 4.93 -31.72 8.55
C GLU A 56 5.81 -30.48 8.68
N ALA A 57 5.84 -29.89 9.88
CA ALA A 57 6.62 -28.68 10.15
C ALA A 57 7.28 -28.81 11.52
N ALA A 58 8.56 -29.17 11.51
CA ALA A 58 9.40 -29.13 12.71
C ALA A 58 9.54 -27.70 13.25
N ASP A 59 9.43 -26.69 12.37
CA ASP A 59 9.40 -25.28 12.70
C ASP A 59 8.22 -24.59 12.00
N ARG A 60 7.27 -24.11 12.80
CA ARG A 60 6.12 -23.33 12.33
C ARG A 60 6.53 -22.05 11.63
N GLU A 61 7.62 -21.42 12.05
CA GLU A 61 8.06 -20.14 11.47
C GLU A 61 8.50 -20.29 10.01
N ALA A 62 9.09 -21.44 9.65
CA ALA A 62 9.45 -21.76 8.27
C ALA A 62 8.22 -21.91 7.36
N ALA A 63 7.14 -22.53 7.86
CA ALA A 63 5.88 -22.62 7.12
C ALA A 63 5.25 -21.23 6.91
N ILE A 64 5.29 -20.36 7.93
CA ILE A 64 4.84 -18.97 7.81
C ILE A 64 5.66 -18.23 6.75
N ASP A 65 6.98 -18.40 6.75
CA ASP A 65 7.86 -17.75 5.77
C ASP A 65 7.62 -18.23 4.34
N ALA A 66 7.34 -19.52 4.14
CA ALA A 66 7.00 -20.06 2.83
C ALA A 66 5.69 -19.47 2.28
N GLU A 67 4.69 -19.27 3.14
CA GLU A 67 3.39 -18.70 2.74
C GLU A 67 3.36 -17.16 2.72
N THR A 68 4.40 -16.50 3.20
CA THR A 68 4.48 -15.03 3.25
C THR A 68 4.95 -14.44 1.91
N VAL A 69 4.14 -13.56 1.33
CA VAL A 69 4.53 -12.70 0.19
C VAL A 69 5.31 -11.50 0.68
N ARG A 70 4.82 -10.84 1.73
CA ARG A 70 5.52 -9.72 2.38
C ARG A 70 5.10 -9.53 3.82
N VAL A 71 6.02 -8.97 4.61
CA VAL A 71 5.73 -8.55 5.99
C VAL A 71 5.07 -7.18 5.99
N VAL A 72 3.89 -7.09 6.59
CA VAL A 72 3.14 -5.82 6.79
C VAL A 72 3.58 -5.18 8.10
N ALA A 73 3.57 -5.94 9.19
CA ALA A 73 3.97 -5.47 10.51
C ALA A 73 4.63 -6.58 11.33
N ARG A 74 5.60 -6.21 12.17
CA ARG A 74 6.26 -7.15 13.08
C ARG A 74 6.30 -6.63 14.52
N ARG A 75 6.07 -7.54 15.48
CA ARG A 75 6.32 -7.31 16.91
C ARG A 75 6.94 -8.56 17.52
N GLY A 76 8.25 -8.55 17.71
CA GLY A 76 9.00 -9.75 18.10
C GLY A 76 8.89 -10.82 17.01
N ALA A 77 8.52 -12.04 17.39
CA ALA A 77 8.26 -13.15 16.45
C ALA A 77 6.88 -13.04 15.76
N LEU A 78 5.93 -12.28 16.31
CA LEU A 78 4.61 -12.12 15.69
C LEU A 78 4.71 -11.26 14.42
N ARG A 79 4.12 -11.76 13.34
CA ARG A 79 4.11 -11.13 12.01
C ARG A 79 2.68 -11.03 11.50
N ILE A 80 2.30 -9.83 11.06
CA ILE A 80 1.18 -9.62 10.14
C ILE A 80 1.79 -9.58 8.74
N VAL A 81 1.27 -10.41 7.85
CA VAL A 81 1.83 -10.62 6.52
C VAL A 81 0.73 -10.61 5.48
N GLU A 82 1.11 -10.31 4.25
CA GLU A 82 0.34 -10.72 3.08
C GLU A 82 0.72 -12.16 2.75
N ASN A 83 -0.26 -13.04 2.64
CA ASN A 83 -0.05 -14.42 2.20
C ASN A 83 -0.29 -14.59 0.69
N ARG A 84 -0.13 -15.81 0.17
CA ARG A 84 -0.25 -16.11 -1.26
C ARG A 84 -1.66 -15.89 -1.83
N GLN A 85 -2.69 -15.95 -0.99
CA GLN A 85 -4.07 -15.63 -1.34
C GLN A 85 -4.34 -14.11 -1.34
N GLY A 86 -3.36 -13.28 -0.97
CA GLY A 86 -3.49 -11.82 -0.87
C GLY A 86 -4.06 -11.33 0.46
N LEU A 87 -4.30 -12.22 1.43
CA LEU A 87 -4.91 -11.89 2.72
C LEU A 87 -3.87 -11.24 3.65
N ILE A 88 -4.28 -10.17 4.35
CA ILE A 88 -3.44 -9.49 5.35
C ILE A 88 -3.79 -10.01 6.75
N MET A 89 -3.00 -10.95 7.25
CA MET A 89 -3.33 -11.65 8.50
C MET A 89 -2.10 -12.08 9.31
N ALA A 90 -2.35 -12.53 10.53
CA ALA A 90 -1.29 -13.06 11.39
C ALA A 90 -0.79 -14.40 10.84
N ALA A 91 0.54 -14.58 10.84
CA ALA A 91 1.19 -15.86 10.54
C ALA A 91 0.75 -16.51 9.21
N ALA A 92 0.38 -15.72 8.20
CA ALA A 92 -0.10 -16.18 6.89
C ALA A 92 -1.32 -17.11 6.89
N GLY A 93 -2.04 -17.22 8.02
CA GLY A 93 -3.11 -18.22 8.20
C GLY A 93 -2.61 -19.63 8.53
N VAL A 94 -1.31 -19.78 8.83
CA VAL A 94 -0.74 -21.05 9.30
C VAL A 94 -1.19 -21.34 10.73
N ASP A 95 -2.02 -22.37 10.86
CA ASP A 95 -2.59 -22.82 12.12
C ASP A 95 -1.85 -24.06 12.64
N ALA A 96 -1.55 -24.09 13.94
CA ALA A 96 -0.97 -25.24 14.64
C ALA A 96 -1.96 -25.85 15.66
N SER A 97 -3.19 -25.31 15.72
CA SER A 97 -4.25 -25.80 16.58
C SER A 97 -5.10 -26.86 15.85
N ASN A 98 -5.57 -27.86 16.60
CA ASN A 98 -6.41 -28.96 16.08
C ASN A 98 -5.76 -29.76 14.93
N THR A 99 -4.43 -29.82 14.91
CA THR A 99 -3.62 -30.70 14.06
C THR A 99 -2.80 -31.67 14.93
N PRO A 100 -2.39 -32.84 14.41
CA PRO A 100 -1.44 -33.71 15.10
C PRO A 100 -0.14 -32.98 15.47
N THR A 101 0.47 -33.35 16.61
CA THR A 101 1.75 -32.79 17.04
C THR A 101 2.81 -32.94 15.95
N GLY A 102 3.53 -31.86 15.62
CA GLY A 102 4.55 -31.84 14.56
C GLY A 102 4.04 -31.35 13.20
N THR A 103 2.74 -31.08 13.08
CA THR A 103 2.13 -30.62 11.83
C THR A 103 1.48 -29.25 11.98
N VAL A 104 1.38 -28.52 10.86
CA VAL A 104 0.61 -27.28 10.74
C VAL A 104 -0.37 -27.39 9.57
N LEU A 105 -1.45 -26.64 9.64
CA LEU A 105 -2.45 -26.53 8.60
C LEU A 105 -2.24 -25.22 7.84
N LEU A 106 -2.05 -25.33 6.53
CA LEU A 106 -2.01 -24.18 5.62
C LEU A 106 -3.44 -23.86 5.15
N LEU A 107 -3.68 -22.63 4.71
CA LEU A 107 -4.94 -22.27 4.04
C LEU A 107 -5.10 -23.03 2.70
N PRO A 108 -6.34 -23.13 2.18
CA PRO A 108 -6.60 -23.62 0.83
C PRO A 108 -5.82 -22.79 -0.19
N GLU A 109 -5.33 -23.40 -1.27
CA GLU A 109 -4.54 -22.67 -2.28
C GLU A 109 -5.40 -21.65 -3.05
N ASP A 110 -6.63 -22.03 -3.38
CA ASP A 110 -7.64 -21.17 -4.00
C ASP A 110 -8.99 -21.40 -3.28
N PRO A 111 -9.27 -20.68 -2.18
CA PRO A 111 -10.51 -20.84 -1.42
C PRO A 111 -11.77 -20.51 -2.23
N ASP A 112 -11.68 -19.66 -3.25
CA ASP A 112 -12.78 -19.36 -4.17
C ASP A 112 -13.10 -20.59 -5.05
N ALA A 113 -12.08 -21.31 -5.51
CA ALA A 113 -12.28 -22.59 -6.21
C ALA A 113 -12.88 -23.67 -5.31
N SER A 114 -12.43 -23.76 -4.06
CA SER A 114 -13.02 -24.68 -3.08
C SER A 114 -14.51 -24.38 -2.85
N ALA A 115 -14.87 -23.10 -2.71
CA ALA A 115 -16.27 -22.68 -2.58
C ALA A 115 -17.11 -23.09 -3.81
N ARG A 116 -16.57 -22.89 -5.02
CA ARG A 116 -17.20 -23.32 -6.28
C ARG A 116 -17.44 -24.82 -6.33
N ALA A 117 -16.43 -25.62 -5.97
CA ALA A 117 -16.52 -27.08 -5.97
C ALA A 117 -17.59 -27.59 -4.99
N ILE A 118 -17.65 -27.03 -3.78
CA ILE A 118 -18.69 -27.38 -2.79
C ILE A 118 -20.07 -27.01 -3.33
N ARG A 119 -20.22 -25.80 -3.88
CA ARG A 119 -21.49 -25.32 -4.44
C ARG A 119 -22.00 -26.22 -5.57
N GLU A 120 -21.13 -26.58 -6.50
CA GLU A 120 -21.46 -27.46 -7.63
C GLU A 120 -21.83 -28.86 -7.15
N GLY A 121 -21.06 -29.43 -6.23
CA GLY A 121 -21.37 -30.74 -5.66
C GLY A 121 -22.73 -30.77 -4.94
N LEU A 122 -23.07 -29.72 -4.18
CA LEU A 122 -24.37 -29.61 -3.51
C LEU A 122 -25.52 -29.47 -4.52
N ARG A 123 -25.32 -28.69 -5.59
CA ARG A 123 -26.28 -28.59 -6.69
C ARG A 123 -26.53 -29.96 -7.34
N ASP A 124 -25.46 -30.72 -7.60
CA ASP A 124 -25.58 -32.02 -8.26
C ASP A 124 -26.22 -33.08 -7.36
N LEU A 125 -25.97 -33.03 -6.05
CA LEU A 125 -26.48 -34.01 -5.07
C LEU A 125 -27.91 -33.72 -4.61
N LEU A 126 -28.26 -32.44 -4.41
CA LEU A 126 -29.53 -32.02 -3.81
C LEU A 126 -30.42 -31.22 -4.75
N GLY A 127 -29.92 -30.80 -5.92
CA GLY A 127 -30.68 -30.01 -6.89
C GLY A 127 -30.93 -28.55 -6.48
N VAL A 128 -30.13 -28.02 -5.54
CA VAL A 128 -30.34 -26.69 -4.94
C VAL A 128 -29.37 -25.62 -5.47
N GLN A 129 -29.83 -24.37 -5.47
CA GLN A 129 -29.03 -23.18 -5.77
C GLN A 129 -28.69 -22.43 -4.48
N VAL A 130 -27.47 -22.60 -4.01
CA VAL A 130 -26.96 -22.02 -2.76
C VAL A 130 -25.75 -21.12 -3.01
N GLY A 131 -25.49 -20.21 -2.07
CA GLY A 131 -24.19 -19.54 -1.93
C GLY A 131 -23.27 -20.33 -1.00
N VAL A 132 -21.96 -20.26 -1.21
CA VAL A 132 -20.95 -20.86 -0.34
C VAL A 132 -19.89 -19.81 -0.02
N VAL A 133 -19.57 -19.65 1.26
CA VAL A 133 -18.46 -18.82 1.75
C VAL A 133 -17.52 -19.70 2.56
N VAL A 134 -16.25 -19.73 2.17
CA VAL A 134 -15.17 -20.29 2.97
C VAL A 134 -14.69 -19.22 3.94
N THR A 135 -14.71 -19.52 5.23
CA THR A 135 -14.45 -18.56 6.31
C THR A 135 -13.20 -18.90 7.09
N ASP A 136 -12.45 -17.90 7.53
CA ASP A 136 -11.33 -18.09 8.46
C ASP A 136 -11.32 -17.04 9.58
N THR A 137 -10.65 -17.35 10.70
CA THR A 137 -10.67 -16.50 11.89
C THR A 137 -9.58 -15.44 11.87
N PHE A 138 -10.00 -14.17 11.88
CA PHE A 138 -9.11 -13.01 11.79
C PHE A 138 -9.11 -12.17 13.06
N GLY A 139 -7.94 -11.61 13.39
CA GLY A 139 -7.85 -10.37 14.18
C GLY A 139 -8.07 -9.15 13.30
N ARG A 140 -8.34 -7.99 13.90
CA ARG A 140 -8.53 -6.75 13.14
C ARG A 140 -7.90 -5.54 13.83
N PRO A 141 -7.40 -4.54 13.08
CA PRO A 141 -6.86 -3.32 13.67
C PRO A 141 -7.85 -2.65 14.64
N TRP A 142 -7.29 -2.00 15.67
CA TRP A 142 -7.99 -1.16 16.66
C TRP A 142 -9.01 -1.84 17.59
N ARG A 143 -9.42 -3.09 17.32
CA ARG A 143 -10.37 -3.83 18.17
C ARG A 143 -9.73 -5.11 18.70
N ALA A 144 -9.94 -5.38 19.99
CA ALA A 144 -9.59 -6.66 20.59
C ALA A 144 -10.61 -7.75 20.18
N GLY A 145 -10.15 -9.00 20.14
CA GLY A 145 -10.95 -10.15 19.78
C GLY A 145 -10.83 -10.57 18.31
N LEU A 146 -11.34 -11.75 18.01
CA LEU A 146 -11.34 -12.35 16.67
C LEU A 146 -12.77 -12.36 16.10
N THR A 147 -12.91 -12.47 14.79
CA THR A 147 -14.17 -12.76 14.08
C THR A 147 -13.83 -13.62 12.88
N ASP A 148 -14.78 -14.43 12.40
CA ASP A 148 -14.62 -15.00 11.07
C ASP A 148 -14.85 -13.93 9.99
N VAL A 149 -14.11 -14.09 8.89
CA VAL A 149 -14.20 -13.30 7.65
C VAL A 149 -14.25 -14.26 6.47
N ALA A 150 -14.69 -13.80 5.31
CA ALA A 150 -14.65 -14.55 4.07
C ALA A 150 -13.22 -14.60 3.52
N ILE A 151 -12.75 -15.80 3.17
CA ILE A 151 -11.50 -16.01 2.44
C ILE A 151 -11.71 -16.64 1.07
N GLY A 152 -12.91 -17.20 0.83
CA GLY A 152 -13.37 -17.74 -0.44
C GLY A 152 -14.88 -17.62 -0.56
N ALA A 153 -15.43 -17.50 -1.76
CA ALA A 153 -16.85 -17.35 -2.00
C ALA A 153 -17.26 -17.85 -3.40
N ALA A 154 -18.48 -18.38 -3.51
CA ALA A 154 -19.11 -18.76 -4.77
C ALA A 154 -20.64 -18.63 -4.67
N GLY A 155 -21.27 -18.03 -5.67
CA GLY A 155 -22.73 -17.93 -5.74
C GLY A 155 -23.34 -16.94 -4.74
N VAL A 156 -22.54 -15.99 -4.25
CA VAL A 156 -22.95 -15.02 -3.23
C VAL A 156 -22.40 -13.65 -3.57
N GLN A 157 -23.19 -12.61 -3.33
CA GLN A 157 -22.78 -11.23 -3.42
C GLN A 157 -21.77 -10.93 -2.30
N VAL A 158 -20.50 -10.73 -2.67
CA VAL A 158 -19.42 -10.49 -1.70
C VAL A 158 -19.35 -9.05 -1.21
N LEU A 159 -19.64 -8.10 -2.09
CA LEU A 159 -19.72 -6.67 -1.82
C LEU A 159 -21.06 -6.12 -2.30
N ASP A 160 -21.70 -5.31 -1.47
CA ASP A 160 -22.84 -4.49 -1.86
C ASP A 160 -22.40 -3.04 -2.04
N ASP A 161 -22.11 -2.66 -3.28
CA ASP A 161 -21.63 -1.35 -3.65
C ASP A 161 -22.80 -0.38 -3.88
N LEU A 162 -23.07 0.44 -2.87
CA LEU A 162 -24.14 1.43 -2.90
C LEU A 162 -23.68 2.80 -3.44
N ARG A 163 -22.42 2.91 -3.89
CA ARG A 163 -21.90 4.17 -4.45
C ARG A 163 -22.64 4.55 -5.71
N GLY A 164 -22.87 5.86 -5.88
CA GLY A 164 -23.65 6.38 -7.01
C GLY A 164 -25.17 6.29 -6.82
N GLY A 165 -25.64 5.57 -5.80
CA GLY A 165 -27.03 5.60 -5.35
C GLY A 165 -27.35 6.83 -4.48
N THR A 166 -28.59 6.87 -3.98
CA THR A 166 -29.04 7.89 -3.02
C THR A 166 -29.61 7.24 -1.76
N ASP A 167 -29.47 7.91 -0.61
CA ASP A 167 -30.15 7.53 0.62
C ASP A 167 -31.66 7.85 0.58
N ALA A 168 -32.36 7.54 1.68
CA ALA A 168 -33.80 7.79 1.83
C ALA A 168 -34.21 9.28 1.75
N TYR A 169 -33.26 10.21 1.89
CA TYR A 169 -33.46 11.65 1.78
C TYR A 169 -32.99 12.21 0.42
N GLY A 170 -32.51 11.35 -0.49
CA GLY A 170 -31.98 11.74 -1.79
C GLY A 170 -30.53 12.20 -1.77
N ASN A 171 -29.80 12.06 -0.66
CA ASN A 171 -28.38 12.41 -0.61
C ASN A 171 -27.55 11.35 -1.33
N PRO A 172 -26.52 11.75 -2.11
CA PRO A 172 -25.67 10.79 -2.82
C PRO A 172 -24.83 9.96 -1.86
N LEU A 173 -24.81 8.64 -2.07
CA LEU A 173 -23.90 7.72 -1.40
C LEU A 173 -22.57 7.69 -2.16
N SER A 174 -21.49 8.15 -1.53
CA SER A 174 -20.17 8.30 -2.18
C SER A 174 -19.10 7.31 -1.69
N ALA A 175 -19.30 6.66 -0.53
CA ALA A 175 -18.31 5.78 0.08
C ALA A 175 -18.88 4.46 0.64
N THR A 176 -20.16 4.18 0.43
CA THR A 176 -20.83 3.05 1.08
C THR A 176 -20.67 1.78 0.24
N VAL A 177 -19.80 0.89 0.69
CA VAL A 177 -19.69 -0.49 0.19
C VAL A 177 -19.78 -1.41 1.40
N VAL A 178 -20.77 -2.32 1.41
CA VAL A 178 -20.97 -3.26 2.50
C VAL A 178 -20.23 -4.57 2.20
N ALA A 179 -19.49 -5.09 3.16
CA ALA A 179 -18.78 -6.36 3.05
C ALA A 179 -19.73 -7.52 3.40
N THR A 180 -20.71 -7.77 2.54
CA THR A 180 -21.80 -8.74 2.77
C THR A 180 -21.29 -10.13 3.14
N ALA A 181 -20.24 -10.63 2.46
CA ALA A 181 -19.67 -11.94 2.79
C ALA A 181 -19.03 -12.00 4.19
N ASP A 182 -18.42 -10.91 4.66
CA ASP A 182 -17.86 -10.84 6.02
C ASP A 182 -18.96 -10.74 7.09
N GLU A 183 -20.06 -10.04 6.82
CA GLU A 183 -21.22 -10.02 7.72
C GLU A 183 -21.84 -11.41 7.87
N LEU A 184 -21.97 -12.14 6.76
CA LEU A 184 -22.42 -13.53 6.76
C LEU A 184 -21.45 -14.43 7.52
N ALA A 185 -20.14 -14.34 7.22
CA ALA A 185 -19.11 -15.11 7.91
C ALA A 185 -19.14 -14.89 9.43
N ALA A 186 -19.25 -13.64 9.87
CA ALA A 186 -19.38 -13.28 11.28
C ALA A 186 -20.68 -13.81 11.91
N ALA A 187 -21.80 -13.78 11.19
CA ALA A 187 -23.06 -14.37 11.67
C ALA A 187 -22.95 -15.89 11.85
N GLY A 188 -22.28 -16.60 10.93
CA GLY A 188 -22.00 -18.03 11.06
C GLY A 188 -21.10 -18.36 12.25
N ASP A 189 -20.13 -17.49 12.56
CA ASP A 189 -19.23 -17.69 13.70
C ASP A 189 -19.98 -17.79 15.03
N LEU A 190 -21.06 -17.02 15.19
CA LEU A 190 -21.89 -17.02 16.41
C LEU A 190 -22.50 -18.40 16.71
N VAL A 191 -22.81 -19.18 15.68
CA VAL A 191 -23.44 -20.50 15.83
C VAL A 191 -22.44 -21.65 15.73
N LYS A 192 -21.36 -21.50 14.94
CA LYS A 192 -20.27 -22.48 14.88
C LYS A 192 -19.48 -22.52 16.19
N GLY A 193 -19.18 -21.34 16.77
CA GLY A 193 -18.27 -21.19 17.90
C GLY A 193 -16.84 -21.66 17.58
N LYS A 194 -15.91 -21.43 18.51
CA LYS A 194 -14.48 -21.76 18.29
C LYS A 194 -14.05 -23.14 18.77
N ALA A 195 -14.85 -23.78 19.63
CA ALA A 195 -14.47 -25.02 20.32
C ALA A 195 -15.50 -26.15 20.20
N ALA A 196 -16.65 -25.90 19.55
CA ALA A 196 -17.76 -26.86 19.50
C ALA A 196 -17.60 -27.93 18.40
N GLY A 197 -16.58 -27.82 17.54
CA GLY A 197 -16.36 -28.77 16.45
C GLY A 197 -17.44 -28.70 15.37
N LEU A 198 -18.02 -27.51 15.14
CA LEU A 198 -19.08 -27.27 14.15
C LEU A 198 -18.51 -26.48 12.97
N PRO A 199 -18.02 -27.15 11.91
CA PRO A 199 -17.26 -26.49 10.85
C PRO A 199 -18.13 -25.79 9.81
N VAL A 200 -19.43 -26.05 9.78
CA VAL A 200 -20.38 -25.52 8.79
C VAL A 200 -21.56 -24.87 9.48
N ALA A 201 -21.99 -23.72 8.97
CA ALA A 201 -23.27 -23.10 9.31
C ALA A 201 -24.08 -22.78 8.05
N VAL A 202 -25.39 -22.70 8.20
CA VAL A 202 -26.33 -22.32 7.13
C VAL A 202 -27.03 -21.03 7.54
N VAL A 203 -27.13 -20.11 6.60
CA VAL A 203 -27.93 -18.89 6.69
C VAL A 203 -29.09 -18.99 5.70
N ARG A 204 -30.32 -18.87 6.20
CA ARG A 204 -31.55 -18.92 5.40
C ARG A 204 -32.36 -17.65 5.57
N GLY A 205 -32.98 -17.21 4.48
CA GLY A 205 -33.83 -16.01 4.46
C GLY A 205 -33.16 -14.78 3.84
N LEU A 206 -31.98 -14.93 3.24
CA LEU A 206 -31.26 -13.88 2.52
C LEU A 206 -31.04 -14.23 1.05
N ALA A 207 -32.02 -14.86 0.40
CA ALA A 207 -31.88 -15.32 -0.99
C ALA A 207 -31.47 -14.21 -1.99
N HIS A 208 -31.72 -12.93 -1.67
CA HIS A 208 -31.29 -11.80 -2.49
C HIS A 208 -29.76 -11.61 -2.57
N VAL A 209 -29.00 -12.17 -1.62
CA VAL A 209 -27.53 -12.17 -1.69
C VAL A 209 -26.99 -13.37 -2.47
N VAL A 210 -27.83 -14.33 -2.84
CA VAL A 210 -27.40 -15.51 -3.62
C VAL A 210 -27.51 -15.17 -5.10
N ALA A 211 -26.43 -15.40 -5.84
CA ALA A 211 -26.36 -15.16 -7.27
C ALA A 211 -26.49 -16.48 -8.05
N GLU A 212 -26.99 -16.42 -9.29
CA GLU A 212 -27.02 -17.59 -10.18
C GLU A 212 -25.60 -18.01 -10.57
N GLU A 213 -24.78 -17.07 -11.00
CA GLU A 213 -23.38 -17.29 -11.35
C GLU A 213 -22.48 -17.36 -10.11
N HIS A 214 -21.25 -17.86 -10.27
CA HIS A 214 -20.30 -17.97 -9.16
C HIS A 214 -19.84 -16.60 -8.63
N GLY A 215 -19.81 -15.57 -9.47
CA GLY A 215 -19.31 -14.24 -9.12
C GLY A 215 -17.78 -14.13 -9.07
N GLU A 216 -17.28 -13.00 -8.59
CA GLU A 216 -15.84 -12.67 -8.55
C GLU A 216 -15.07 -13.34 -7.40
N GLY A 217 -15.78 -13.92 -6.42
CA GLY A 217 -15.17 -14.55 -5.23
C GLY A 217 -14.74 -13.54 -4.16
N ALA A 218 -14.22 -14.06 -3.05
CA ALA A 218 -13.74 -13.24 -1.92
C ALA A 218 -12.47 -12.45 -2.28
N GLY A 219 -11.74 -12.86 -3.33
CA GLY A 219 -10.59 -12.11 -3.85
C GLY A 219 -10.93 -10.65 -4.22
N ALA A 220 -12.16 -10.37 -4.67
CA ALA A 220 -12.62 -9.02 -4.98
C ALA A 220 -12.69 -8.08 -3.76
N MET A 221 -12.72 -8.64 -2.54
CA MET A 221 -12.75 -7.88 -1.29
C MET A 221 -11.35 -7.42 -0.83
N VAL A 222 -10.30 -8.04 -1.36
CA VAL A 222 -8.91 -7.72 -1.00
C VAL A 222 -8.53 -6.40 -1.66
N ARG A 223 -8.14 -5.40 -0.85
CA ARG A 223 -7.64 -4.12 -1.37
C ARG A 223 -6.29 -4.32 -2.03
N ASP A 224 -6.12 -3.73 -3.20
CA ASP A 224 -4.84 -3.72 -3.89
C ASP A 224 -3.83 -2.77 -3.22
N ALA A 225 -2.62 -2.76 -3.78
CA ALA A 225 -1.53 -1.91 -3.33
C ALA A 225 -1.81 -0.41 -3.35
N ARG A 226 -2.62 0.04 -4.30
CA ARG A 226 -2.91 1.46 -4.56
C ARG A 226 -3.91 1.98 -3.53
N ASP A 227 -4.87 1.15 -3.15
CA ASP A 227 -5.99 1.55 -2.28
C ASP A 227 -5.79 1.16 -0.81
N ASP A 228 -4.81 0.31 -0.49
CA ASP A 228 -4.45 -0.03 0.90
C ASP A 228 -3.65 1.10 1.59
N MET A 229 -4.38 1.92 2.36
CA MET A 229 -3.79 2.96 3.21
C MET A 229 -2.95 2.42 4.37
N PHE A 230 -3.08 1.13 4.72
CA PHE A 230 -2.39 0.46 5.81
C PHE A 230 -1.39 -0.59 5.30
N ARG A 231 -0.97 -0.46 4.03
CA ARG A 231 -0.06 -1.38 3.34
C ARG A 231 1.19 -1.71 4.15
N LEU A 232 1.69 -0.78 4.96
CA LEU A 232 2.81 -1.00 5.85
C LEU A 232 2.41 -0.66 7.30
N GLY A 233 2.85 -1.48 8.25
CA GLY A 233 2.85 -1.12 9.67
C GLY A 233 3.78 0.07 9.93
N THR A 234 3.60 0.78 11.05
CA THR A 234 4.32 2.05 11.33
C THR A 234 5.84 1.93 11.19
N SER A 235 6.45 0.89 11.73
CA SER A 235 7.90 0.70 11.68
C SER A 235 8.39 0.36 10.27
N GLU A 236 7.65 -0.51 9.57
CA GLU A 236 7.89 -0.90 8.20
C GLU A 236 7.73 0.30 7.25
N ALA A 237 6.73 1.16 7.48
CA ALA A 237 6.50 2.39 6.74
C ALA A 237 7.69 3.35 6.88
N ILE A 238 8.19 3.57 8.10
CA ILE A 238 9.37 4.42 8.34
C ILE A 238 10.60 3.87 7.61
N ARG A 239 10.85 2.56 7.71
CA ARG A 239 11.98 1.91 7.02
C ARG A 239 11.88 2.02 5.50
N GLN A 240 10.68 1.89 4.94
CA GLN A 240 10.48 1.96 3.49
C GLN A 240 10.39 3.39 2.94
N ALA A 241 10.01 4.40 3.72
CA ALA A 241 9.82 5.76 3.21
C ALA A 241 11.04 6.29 2.41
N VAL A 242 12.25 6.07 2.93
CA VAL A 242 13.50 6.48 2.29
C VAL A 242 13.78 5.69 1.01
N THR A 243 13.46 4.39 1.03
CA THR A 243 13.68 3.49 -0.10
C THR A 243 12.59 3.60 -1.15
N GLN A 244 11.40 4.14 -0.85
CA GLN A 244 10.32 4.37 -1.81
C GLN A 244 10.53 5.63 -2.65
N ARG A 245 11.16 6.69 -2.10
CA ARG A 245 11.53 7.89 -2.89
C ARG A 245 12.24 7.51 -4.19
N ARG A 246 11.88 8.10 -5.32
CA ARG A 246 12.53 7.88 -6.63
C ARG A 246 12.91 9.20 -7.25
N THR A 247 13.90 9.16 -8.15
CA THR A 247 14.22 10.32 -9.00
C THR A 247 13.41 10.18 -10.27
N VAL A 248 12.22 10.79 -10.28
CA VAL A 248 11.22 10.67 -11.34
C VAL A 248 11.52 11.68 -12.45
N ARG A 249 11.61 11.21 -13.70
CA ARG A 249 12.01 12.05 -14.84
C ARG A 249 10.89 12.38 -15.82
N ALA A 250 9.74 11.73 -15.68
CA ALA A 250 8.55 11.95 -16.50
C ALA A 250 7.33 12.07 -15.59
N PHE A 251 6.50 13.07 -15.84
CA PHE A 251 5.33 13.39 -15.03
C PHE A 251 4.07 13.41 -15.91
N THR A 252 2.91 13.08 -15.33
CA THR A 252 1.62 13.30 -15.98
C THR A 252 1.26 14.79 -15.97
N GLY A 253 0.19 15.16 -16.69
CA GLY A 253 -0.37 16.51 -16.65
C GLY A 253 -1.30 16.79 -15.46
N GLU A 254 -1.47 15.82 -14.55
CA GLU A 254 -2.34 15.98 -13.38
C GLU A 254 -1.78 17.08 -12.44
N PRO A 255 -2.65 17.98 -11.93
CA PRO A 255 -2.19 19.04 -11.04
C PRO A 255 -1.62 18.48 -9.73
N VAL A 256 -0.63 19.18 -9.20
CA VAL A 256 -0.04 18.91 -7.88
C VAL A 256 -0.81 19.72 -6.84
N ASP A 257 -1.26 19.07 -5.76
CA ASP A 257 -1.83 19.74 -4.60
C ASP A 257 -0.76 20.62 -3.92
N PRO A 258 -0.91 21.96 -3.88
CA PRO A 258 0.04 22.82 -3.17
C PRO A 258 0.07 22.54 -1.66
N GLY A 259 -1.02 22.04 -1.09
CA GLY A 259 -1.09 21.61 0.31
C GLY A 259 -0.10 20.49 0.63
N ALA A 260 -0.03 19.46 -0.23
CA ALA A 260 0.95 18.38 -0.14
C ALA A 260 2.39 18.88 -0.17
N VAL A 261 2.70 19.81 -1.07
CA VAL A 261 4.05 20.40 -1.16
C VAL A 261 4.41 21.16 0.12
N ARG A 262 3.49 21.92 0.71
CA ARG A 262 3.71 22.65 1.97
C ARG A 262 3.89 21.71 3.16
N ARG A 263 3.13 20.61 3.24
CA ARG A 263 3.35 19.56 4.25
C ARG A 263 4.72 18.91 4.09
N ALA A 264 5.16 18.67 2.85
CA ALA A 264 6.51 18.17 2.59
C ALA A 264 7.60 19.17 3.00
N VAL A 265 7.41 20.48 2.80
CA VAL A 265 8.34 21.51 3.33
C VAL A 265 8.38 21.51 4.85
N ALA A 266 7.22 21.38 5.53
CA ALA A 266 7.17 21.29 6.99
C ALA A 266 7.95 20.07 7.51
N ALA A 267 7.89 18.93 6.81
CA ALA A 267 8.71 17.77 7.13
C ALA A 267 10.21 18.02 6.84
N ALA A 268 10.52 18.75 5.76
CA ALA A 268 11.89 19.04 5.34
C ALA A 268 12.69 19.80 6.41
N VAL A 269 12.08 20.81 7.03
CA VAL A 269 12.73 21.68 8.02
C VAL A 269 12.91 21.03 9.40
N THR A 270 12.50 19.76 9.56
CA THR A 270 12.84 18.95 10.74
C THR A 270 14.22 18.28 10.63
N ALA A 271 14.90 18.44 9.49
CA ALA A 271 16.27 17.98 9.30
C ALA A 271 17.22 18.54 10.38
N PRO A 272 18.34 17.86 10.67
CA PRO A 272 19.31 18.38 11.63
C PRO A 272 19.97 19.67 11.10
N ALA A 273 20.11 20.67 11.97
CA ALA A 273 20.86 21.88 11.70
C ALA A 273 21.91 22.15 12.82
N PRO A 274 23.01 22.82 12.49
CA PRO A 274 24.01 23.26 13.47
C PRO A 274 23.43 24.24 14.47
N HIS A 275 23.89 24.23 15.72
CA HIS A 275 23.77 25.34 16.69
C HIS A 275 22.40 26.06 16.77
N HIS A 276 21.28 25.35 16.62
CA HIS A 276 19.92 25.94 16.58
C HIS A 276 19.68 26.93 15.41
N THR A 277 20.42 26.78 14.31
CA THR A 277 20.27 27.58 13.07
C THR A 277 19.10 27.10 12.22
N THR A 278 18.69 27.89 11.22
CA THR A 278 17.59 27.56 10.29
C THR A 278 18.01 27.75 8.83
N PRO A 279 18.90 26.88 8.31
CA PRO A 279 19.60 27.12 7.05
C PRO A 279 18.74 26.94 5.79
N TRP A 280 17.47 26.54 5.94
CA TRP A 280 16.61 26.18 4.80
C TRP A 280 15.62 27.28 4.46
N ARG A 281 15.48 27.57 3.17
CA ARG A 281 14.32 28.22 2.58
C ARG A 281 13.86 27.43 1.36
N PHE A 282 12.56 27.36 1.11
CA PHE A 282 11.99 26.68 -0.06
C PHE A 282 11.13 27.66 -0.83
N VAL A 283 11.55 28.03 -2.04
CA VAL A 283 10.80 28.92 -2.93
C VAL A 283 9.86 28.07 -3.79
N LEU A 284 8.55 28.20 -3.59
CA LEU A 284 7.53 27.42 -4.31
C LEU A 284 7.08 28.18 -5.57
N LEU A 285 7.29 27.61 -6.76
CA LEU A 285 6.90 28.24 -8.03
C LEU A 285 5.54 27.69 -8.48
N GLU A 286 4.48 28.21 -7.86
CA GLU A 286 3.10 27.77 -8.06
C GLU A 286 2.54 28.16 -9.44
N SER A 287 2.99 29.27 -10.03
CA SER A 287 2.53 29.71 -11.36
C SER A 287 3.40 29.16 -12.50
N ALA A 288 2.76 28.75 -13.60
CA ALA A 288 3.47 28.31 -14.81
C ALA A 288 4.37 29.41 -15.39
N GLU A 289 3.95 30.68 -15.28
CA GLU A 289 4.72 31.84 -15.71
C GLU A 289 6.05 31.95 -14.95
N SER A 290 6.01 31.89 -13.61
CA SER A 290 7.23 31.98 -12.79
C SER A 290 8.22 30.85 -13.10
N ARG A 291 7.71 29.62 -13.28
CA ARG A 291 8.52 28.46 -13.68
C ARG A 291 9.17 28.67 -15.04
N THR A 292 8.38 29.07 -16.04
CA THR A 292 8.87 29.24 -17.42
C THR A 292 9.92 30.34 -17.49
N ARG A 293 9.65 31.49 -16.84
CA ARG A 293 10.58 32.63 -16.79
C ARG A 293 11.92 32.24 -16.16
N LEU A 294 11.90 31.51 -15.03
CA LEU A 294 13.12 31.00 -14.41
C LEU A 294 13.88 30.05 -15.33
N LEU A 295 13.19 29.05 -15.88
CA LEU A 295 13.84 28.00 -16.68
C LEU A 295 14.38 28.52 -18.02
N ASP A 296 13.74 29.53 -18.62
CA ASP A 296 14.24 30.20 -19.82
C ASP A 296 15.51 31.01 -19.51
N ALA A 297 15.52 31.81 -18.44
CA ALA A 297 16.70 32.57 -18.05
C ALA A 297 17.88 31.65 -17.68
N MET A 298 17.63 30.56 -16.94
CA MET A 298 18.65 29.56 -16.64
C MET A 298 19.17 28.86 -17.90
N ARG A 299 18.30 28.56 -18.87
CA ARG A 299 18.68 27.97 -20.15
C ARG A 299 19.59 28.93 -20.92
N ASP A 300 19.24 30.20 -20.99
CA ASP A 300 19.99 31.20 -21.74
C ASP A 300 21.39 31.42 -21.13
N ALA A 301 21.48 31.45 -19.79
CA ALA A 301 22.75 31.45 -19.08
C ALA A 301 23.60 30.22 -19.43
N TRP A 302 23.02 29.02 -19.39
CA TRP A 302 23.73 27.78 -19.70
C TRP A 302 24.19 27.71 -21.16
N ILE A 303 23.37 28.18 -22.10
CA ILE A 303 23.75 28.30 -23.51
C ILE A 303 24.94 29.27 -23.65
N GLY A 304 24.90 30.40 -22.95
CA GLY A 304 26.00 31.37 -22.90
C GLY A 304 27.31 30.73 -22.41
N ASP A 305 27.25 29.95 -21.33
CA ASP A 305 28.41 29.22 -20.79
C ASP A 305 28.97 28.23 -21.81
N LEU A 306 28.11 27.39 -22.39
CA LEU A 306 28.55 26.36 -23.34
C LEU A 306 29.14 26.95 -24.63
N ARG A 307 28.64 28.12 -25.08
CA ARG A 307 29.25 28.84 -26.21
C ARG A 307 30.63 29.37 -25.86
N ARG A 308 30.82 29.91 -24.65
CA ARG A 308 32.15 30.33 -24.16
C ARG A 308 33.11 29.15 -24.04
N ASP A 309 32.60 27.97 -23.71
CA ASP A 309 33.36 26.71 -23.72
C ASP A 309 33.62 26.14 -25.14
N GLY A 310 33.23 26.86 -26.20
CA GLY A 310 33.45 26.47 -27.59
C GLY A 310 32.62 25.27 -28.05
N LYS A 311 31.47 24.98 -27.43
CA LYS A 311 30.59 23.89 -27.88
C LYS A 311 29.83 24.28 -29.16
N SER A 312 29.63 23.32 -30.06
CA SER A 312 28.77 23.49 -31.24
C SER A 312 27.29 23.64 -30.85
N GLU A 313 26.51 24.31 -31.70
CA GLU A 313 25.07 24.48 -31.49
C GLU A 313 24.32 23.14 -31.36
N GLU A 314 24.75 22.10 -32.09
CA GLU A 314 24.20 20.75 -31.95
C GLU A 314 24.47 20.15 -30.55
N SER A 315 25.72 20.27 -30.06
CA SER A 315 26.08 19.82 -28.71
C SER A 315 25.33 20.59 -27.64
N ILE A 316 25.14 21.90 -27.83
CA ILE A 316 24.37 22.76 -26.93
C ILE A 316 22.91 22.28 -26.87
N ALA A 317 22.26 22.11 -28.02
CA ALA A 317 20.87 21.65 -28.10
C ALA A 317 20.68 20.30 -27.38
N LYS A 318 21.62 19.35 -27.54
CA LYS A 318 21.58 18.05 -26.85
C LYS A 318 21.74 18.16 -25.34
N ARG A 319 22.57 19.08 -24.85
CA ARG A 319 22.80 19.29 -23.42
C ARG A 319 21.62 19.97 -22.75
N VAL A 320 21.09 21.01 -23.39
CA VAL A 320 19.94 21.78 -22.88
C VAL A 320 18.70 20.91 -22.68
N LYS A 321 18.46 19.91 -23.56
CA LYS A 321 17.39 18.91 -23.38
C LYS A 321 17.44 18.14 -22.06
N ARG A 322 18.60 18.06 -21.39
CA ARG A 322 18.70 17.44 -20.05
C ARG A 322 17.94 18.22 -18.97
N GLY A 323 17.66 19.50 -19.21
CA GLY A 323 16.85 20.34 -18.35
C GLY A 323 15.34 20.13 -18.51
N ASP A 324 14.89 19.36 -19.51
CA ASP A 324 13.47 19.19 -19.83
C ASP A 324 12.67 18.58 -18.68
N VAL A 325 13.32 17.81 -17.79
CA VAL A 325 12.70 17.29 -16.56
C VAL A 325 12.10 18.39 -15.69
N LEU A 326 12.76 19.55 -15.58
CA LEU A 326 12.24 20.68 -14.81
C LEU A 326 11.14 21.43 -15.56
N ARG A 327 11.25 21.50 -16.89
CA ARG A 327 10.30 22.20 -17.76
C ARG A 327 8.96 21.48 -17.88
N ASN A 328 8.99 20.16 -17.91
CA ASN A 328 7.81 19.32 -18.03
C ASN A 328 7.15 19.03 -16.67
N ALA A 329 7.75 19.49 -15.57
CA ALA A 329 7.18 19.29 -14.24
C ALA A 329 5.98 20.24 -14.02
N PRO A 330 4.84 19.73 -13.52
CA PRO A 330 3.67 20.56 -13.22
C PRO A 330 3.93 21.53 -12.06
N TYR A 331 4.95 21.27 -11.23
CA TYR A 331 5.31 22.10 -10.08
C TYR A 331 6.84 22.13 -9.87
N LEU A 332 7.39 23.28 -9.46
CA LEU A 332 8.83 23.45 -9.22
C LEU A 332 9.10 24.10 -7.86
N VAL A 333 10.11 23.61 -7.15
CA VAL A 333 10.57 24.17 -5.88
C VAL A 333 12.07 24.42 -5.92
N VAL A 334 12.51 25.60 -5.50
CA VAL A 334 13.93 25.95 -5.40
C VAL A 334 14.33 25.98 -3.91
N PRO A 335 15.00 24.94 -3.39
CA PRO A 335 15.62 25.01 -2.08
C PRO A 335 16.78 26.02 -2.10
N CYS A 336 16.84 26.86 -1.07
CA CYS A 336 17.89 27.84 -0.85
C CYS A 336 18.55 27.60 0.51
N LEU A 337 19.88 27.71 0.52
CA LEU A 337 20.69 27.81 1.73
C LEU A 337 20.71 29.28 2.16
N VAL A 338 20.50 29.52 3.45
CA VAL A 338 20.73 30.82 4.09
C VAL A 338 21.67 30.61 5.28
N MET A 339 22.55 31.58 5.55
CA MET A 339 23.53 31.51 6.64
C MET A 339 22.98 32.10 7.96
N ASP A 340 21.67 32.03 8.18
CA ASP A 340 21.02 32.59 9.37
C ASP A 340 21.55 31.94 10.64
N GLY A 341 22.16 32.75 11.51
CA GLY A 341 22.75 32.30 12.78
C GLY A 341 24.13 31.66 12.64
N SER A 342 24.79 31.76 11.47
CA SER A 342 26.18 31.32 11.31
C SER A 342 27.16 32.21 12.08
N HIS A 343 28.31 31.65 12.44
CA HIS A 343 29.43 32.42 12.96
C HIS A 343 30.34 32.95 11.84
N ASP A 344 30.81 34.18 12.01
CA ASP A 344 31.93 34.73 11.23
C ASP A 344 33.21 34.56 12.05
N TYR A 345 34.15 33.79 11.53
CA TYR A 345 35.41 33.48 12.21
C TYR A 345 36.57 34.36 11.74
N GLY A 346 36.40 35.09 10.64
CA GLY A 346 37.40 35.99 10.06
C GLY A 346 38.62 35.30 9.46
N ASP A 347 38.55 33.98 9.21
CA ASP A 347 39.59 33.28 8.46
C ASP A 347 39.01 32.26 7.47
N PRO A 348 39.61 32.15 6.25
CA PRO A 348 39.04 31.36 5.17
C PRO A 348 38.79 29.88 5.50
N ARG A 349 39.57 29.31 6.41
CA ARG A 349 39.46 27.90 6.76
C ARG A 349 38.21 27.64 7.59
N ARG A 350 37.99 28.42 8.65
CA ARG A 350 36.82 28.25 9.51
C ARG A 350 35.53 28.72 8.84
N ASP A 351 35.58 29.82 8.10
CA ASP A 351 34.41 30.31 7.35
C ASP A 351 33.99 29.33 6.25
N GLY A 352 34.97 28.69 5.60
CA GLY A 352 34.72 27.59 4.66
C GLY A 352 34.03 26.41 5.33
N ALA A 353 34.52 25.97 6.50
CA ALA A 353 33.93 24.88 7.26
C ALA A 353 32.51 25.20 7.75
N GLU A 354 32.26 26.43 8.23
CA GLU A 354 30.93 26.89 8.62
C GLU A 354 29.94 26.77 7.45
N ARG A 355 30.35 27.25 6.26
CA ARG A 355 29.52 27.14 5.06
C ARG A 355 29.28 25.67 4.67
N GLU A 356 30.29 24.81 4.70
CA GLU A 356 30.16 23.38 4.40
C GLU A 356 29.15 22.70 5.32
N MET A 357 29.17 23.03 6.60
CA MET A 357 28.22 22.51 7.59
C MET A 357 26.76 22.89 7.25
N PHE A 358 26.51 24.14 6.83
CA PHE A 358 25.20 24.60 6.36
C PHE A 358 24.78 23.92 5.04
N VAL A 359 25.73 23.62 4.15
CA VAL A 359 25.48 22.85 2.92
C VAL A 359 25.01 21.43 3.25
N VAL A 360 25.65 20.76 4.22
CA VAL A 360 25.24 19.42 4.68
C VAL A 360 23.81 19.44 5.24
N ALA A 361 23.51 20.41 6.11
CA ALA A 361 22.17 20.60 6.66
C ALA A 361 21.13 20.84 5.54
N THR A 362 21.47 21.68 4.55
CA THR A 362 20.59 21.94 3.41
C THR A 362 20.33 20.67 2.59
N GLY A 363 21.36 19.86 2.34
CA GLY A 363 21.21 18.57 1.68
C GLY A 363 20.29 17.60 2.43
N ALA A 364 20.38 17.55 3.77
CA ALA A 364 19.47 16.76 4.61
C ALA A 364 18.02 17.24 4.50
N GLY A 365 17.80 18.56 4.52
CA GLY A 365 16.48 19.16 4.32
C GLY A 365 15.89 18.83 2.95
N VAL A 366 16.69 18.90 1.88
CA VAL A 366 16.27 18.47 0.53
C VAL A 366 15.91 16.99 0.52
N GLN A 367 16.70 16.11 1.12
CA GLN A 367 16.38 14.68 1.16
C GLN A 367 15.07 14.40 1.92
N ASN A 368 14.83 15.06 3.07
CA ASN A 368 13.58 14.96 3.80
C ASN A 368 12.38 15.43 2.95
N PHE A 369 12.54 16.56 2.24
CA PHE A 369 11.53 17.07 1.32
C PHE A 369 11.15 16.04 0.25
N LEU A 370 12.15 15.42 -0.39
CA LEU A 370 11.89 14.41 -1.43
C LEU A 370 11.19 13.16 -0.87
N VAL A 371 11.56 12.71 0.33
CA VAL A 371 10.91 11.56 0.98
C VAL A 371 9.47 11.88 1.37
N ALA A 372 9.23 13.07 1.91
CA ALA A 372 7.89 13.51 2.27
C ALA A 372 6.97 13.63 1.04
N LEU A 373 7.48 14.16 -0.09
CA LEU A 373 6.75 14.14 -1.36
C LEU A 373 6.36 12.72 -1.80
N ALA A 374 7.26 11.75 -1.63
CA ALA A 374 6.94 10.36 -1.95
C ALA A 374 5.82 9.80 -1.06
N GLY A 375 5.79 10.18 0.23
CA GLY A 375 4.68 9.84 1.15
C GLY A 375 3.35 10.47 0.75
N GLU A 376 3.37 11.65 0.14
CA GLU A 376 2.22 12.31 -0.48
C GLU A 376 1.87 11.73 -1.88
N ARG A 377 2.48 10.60 -2.26
CA ARG A 377 2.36 9.94 -3.58
C ARG A 377 2.81 10.81 -4.76
N LEU A 378 3.68 11.80 -4.52
CA LEU A 378 4.26 12.66 -5.56
C LEU A 378 5.66 12.18 -5.97
N GLY A 379 5.88 12.10 -7.27
CA GLY A 379 7.21 11.94 -7.85
C GLY A 379 8.03 13.22 -7.71
N SER A 380 9.35 13.06 -7.57
CA SER A 380 10.25 14.22 -7.51
C SER A 380 11.60 13.97 -8.17
N ALA A 381 12.24 15.04 -8.64
CA ALA A 381 13.62 15.02 -9.09
C ALA A 381 14.35 16.30 -8.68
N TRP A 382 15.33 16.16 -7.80
CA TRP A 382 16.30 17.21 -7.52
C TRP A 382 17.35 17.26 -8.63
N VAL A 383 17.57 18.45 -9.16
CA VAL A 383 18.56 18.75 -10.20
C VAL A 383 19.40 19.95 -9.73
N SER A 384 20.72 19.83 -9.77
CA SER A 384 21.66 20.84 -9.27
C SER A 384 21.77 22.11 -10.11
N SER A 385 20.92 22.30 -11.14
CA SER A 385 21.09 23.32 -12.20
C SER A 385 21.16 24.75 -11.69
N THR A 386 20.37 25.14 -10.70
CA THR A 386 20.37 26.51 -10.14
C THR A 386 21.70 26.86 -9.46
N MET A 387 22.47 25.87 -9.01
CA MET A 387 23.78 26.09 -8.36
C MET A 387 24.81 26.67 -9.32
N PHE A 388 24.63 26.49 -10.64
CA PHE A 388 25.54 26.99 -11.68
C PHE A 388 25.20 28.41 -12.14
N CYS A 389 24.06 28.96 -11.72
CA CYS A 389 23.57 30.27 -12.19
C CYS A 389 22.83 31.02 -11.06
N ARG A 390 23.37 31.00 -9.84
CA ARG A 390 22.70 31.53 -8.64
C ARG A 390 22.25 32.99 -8.77
N ASP A 391 23.06 33.83 -9.42
CA ASP A 391 22.71 35.24 -9.63
C ASP A 391 21.48 35.41 -10.51
N VAL A 392 21.39 34.64 -11.61
CA VAL A 392 20.22 34.62 -12.50
C VAL A 392 18.97 34.19 -11.74
N VAL A 393 19.09 33.15 -10.91
CA VAL A 393 17.97 32.65 -10.11
C VAL A 393 17.51 33.69 -9.10
N ARG A 394 18.45 34.34 -8.38
CA ARG A 394 18.14 35.41 -7.43
C ARG A 394 17.44 36.58 -8.11
N GLU A 395 17.95 37.04 -9.25
CA GLU A 395 17.38 38.14 -10.00
C GLU A 395 15.95 37.84 -10.48
N VAL A 396 15.75 36.69 -11.15
CA VAL A 396 14.46 36.34 -11.76
C VAL A 396 13.36 36.08 -10.73
N LEU A 397 13.74 35.56 -9.55
CA LEU A 397 12.82 35.27 -8.46
C LEU A 397 12.73 36.41 -7.42
N GLY A 398 13.52 37.48 -7.56
CA GLY A 398 13.57 38.58 -6.60
C GLY A 398 14.04 38.15 -5.20
N LEU A 399 14.98 37.21 -5.12
CA LEU A 399 15.48 36.69 -3.84
C LEU A 399 16.55 37.61 -3.23
N PRO A 400 16.68 37.62 -1.89
CA PRO A 400 17.81 38.26 -1.21
C PRO A 400 19.17 37.75 -1.71
N ARG A 401 20.20 38.60 -1.64
CA ARG A 401 21.54 38.30 -2.16
C ARG A 401 22.24 37.16 -1.42
N ASP A 402 21.93 37.02 -0.14
CA ASP A 402 22.45 36.02 0.80
C ASP A 402 21.72 34.67 0.70
N TRP A 403 20.67 34.56 -0.12
CA TRP A 403 20.05 33.28 -0.43
C TRP A 403 20.82 32.59 -1.55
N ASP A 404 21.31 31.39 -1.26
CA ASP A 404 22.04 30.56 -2.21
C ASP A 404 21.13 29.45 -2.74
N PRO A 405 20.69 29.47 -4.01
CA PRO A 405 19.97 28.36 -4.63
C PRO A 405 20.81 27.06 -4.64
N MET A 406 20.20 25.97 -4.14
CA MET A 406 20.82 24.65 -3.92
C MET A 406 20.18 23.57 -4.80
N GLY A 407 19.96 23.88 -6.07
CA GLY A 407 19.24 23.05 -7.03
C GLY A 407 17.78 23.46 -7.21
N ALA A 408 17.06 22.69 -8.01
CA ALA A 408 15.62 22.79 -8.19
C ALA A 408 15.02 21.38 -8.10
N VAL A 409 13.82 21.29 -7.54
CA VAL A 409 13.07 20.06 -7.40
C VAL A 409 11.86 20.13 -8.32
N ALA A 410 11.86 19.31 -9.36
CA ALA A 410 10.65 19.00 -10.13
C ALA A 410 9.72 18.14 -9.27
N VAL A 411 8.43 18.45 -9.26
CA VAL A 411 7.39 17.72 -8.52
C VAL A 411 6.21 17.46 -9.45
N GLY A 412 5.68 16.24 -9.41
CA GLY A 412 4.53 15.83 -10.20
C GLY A 412 4.15 14.37 -10.00
N HIS A 413 3.00 13.97 -10.51
CA HIS A 413 2.59 12.57 -10.54
C HIS A 413 3.45 11.80 -11.57
N PRO A 414 4.09 10.67 -11.21
CA PRO A 414 4.91 9.93 -12.17
C PRO A 414 4.11 9.46 -13.39
N ALA A 415 4.66 9.66 -14.59
CA ALA A 415 4.00 9.18 -15.83
C ALA A 415 4.04 7.65 -15.97
N GLU A 416 4.98 7.00 -15.29
CA GLU A 416 5.20 5.56 -15.29
C GLU A 416 5.59 5.13 -13.86
N GLU A 417 5.31 3.88 -13.50
CA GLU A 417 5.75 3.33 -12.23
C GLU A 417 7.30 3.27 -12.19
N PRO A 418 7.95 3.90 -11.20
CA PRO A 418 9.40 3.88 -11.14
C PRO A 418 9.94 2.47 -10.89
N ARG A 419 10.94 2.06 -11.68
CA ARG A 419 11.62 0.77 -11.48
C ARG A 419 12.14 0.61 -10.04
N PRO A 420 12.20 -0.63 -9.51
CA PRO A 420 12.86 -0.91 -8.23
C PRO A 420 14.30 -0.39 -8.24
N ARG A 421 14.78 0.12 -7.09
CA ARG A 421 16.20 0.44 -6.96
C ARG A 421 16.97 -0.88 -6.93
N PRO A 422 18.09 -1.01 -7.66
CA PRO A 422 18.96 -2.17 -7.49
C PRO A 422 19.48 -2.18 -6.05
N ASP A 423 19.54 -3.38 -5.48
CA ASP A 423 20.10 -3.57 -4.14
C ASP A 423 21.57 -3.15 -4.12
N ARG A 424 21.98 -2.59 -2.99
CA ARG A 424 23.35 -2.22 -2.71
C ARG A 424 23.76 -2.89 -1.42
N ASP A 425 24.90 -3.56 -1.43
CA ASP A 425 25.50 -4.07 -0.21
C ASP A 425 25.96 -2.89 0.65
N ALA A 426 25.37 -2.74 1.84
CA ALA A 426 25.74 -1.69 2.78
C ALA A 426 27.19 -1.84 3.25
N GLY A 427 27.73 -3.07 3.27
CA GLY A 427 29.12 -3.34 3.67
C GLY A 427 30.15 -2.60 2.81
N MET A 428 29.83 -2.32 1.54
CA MET A 428 30.71 -1.54 0.65
C MET A 428 30.81 -0.04 1.03
N PHE A 429 29.92 0.46 1.88
CA PHE A 429 29.86 1.86 2.30
C PHE A 429 30.19 2.04 3.79
N ILE A 430 30.57 0.95 4.48
CA ILE A 430 30.83 0.92 5.92
C ILE A 430 32.27 0.49 6.15
N GLU A 431 33.06 1.38 6.75
CA GLU A 431 34.38 1.08 7.27
C GLU A 431 34.29 0.98 8.80
N VAL A 432 34.63 -0.19 9.36
CA VAL A 432 34.70 -0.40 10.82
C VAL A 432 36.17 -0.31 11.25
N ARG A 433 36.48 0.63 12.14
CA ARG A 433 37.81 0.81 12.72
C ARG A 433 37.81 0.56 14.21
#